data_AF-A0A3D4VNH0-F1
#
_entry.id   AF-A0A3D4VNH0-F1
#
_cell.length_a   1.000
_cell.length_b   1.000
_cell.length_c   1.000
_cell.angle_alpha   90.00
_cell.angle_beta   90.00
_cell.angle_gamma   90.00
#
_symmetry.space_group_name_H-M   'P 1'
#
loop_
_entity.id
_entity.type
_entity.pdbx_description
1 polymer ?
#
loop_
_entity_poly.entity_id
_entity_poly.type
_entity_poly.pdbx_seq_one_letter_code
_entity_poly.pdbx_strand_id
1 'polypeptide(L)'
;MLSEIKQGIYVILGSIVLLGLSFIVYFGLFRVFQIILNPEERFGFVMILRIGYGIILVLLAFLNYRNNMAEWLKASFMSAGLGTFLIGLSVSLYETPILAYGVIFITLSATTFYLYRTQQKWFHYIPIGMSLLAIWLYI
;
A
#
# COMPACT_ATOMS: atom_id res chain seq x y z
N MET A 1 -12.29 -13.43 -21.12
CA MET A 1 -11.73 -14.35 -20.11
C MET A 1 -10.20 -14.45 -20.20
N LEU A 2 -9.60 -14.95 -21.28
CA LEU A 2 -8.13 -15.07 -21.40
C LEU A 2 -7.39 -13.71 -21.27
N SER A 3 -7.97 -12.66 -21.84
CA SER A 3 -7.45 -11.29 -21.73
C SER A 3 -7.44 -10.76 -20.30
N GLU A 4 -8.44 -11.11 -19.49
CA GLU A 4 -8.55 -10.66 -18.10
C GLU A 4 -7.61 -11.42 -17.17
N ILE A 5 -7.40 -12.72 -17.43
CA ILE A 5 -6.40 -13.53 -16.73
C ILE A 5 -5.00 -12.93 -16.96
N LYS A 6 -4.70 -12.55 -18.21
CA LYS A 6 -3.45 -11.87 -18.55
C LYS A 6 -3.27 -10.55 -17.80
N GLN A 7 -4.34 -9.77 -17.66
CA GLN A 7 -4.33 -8.54 -16.84
C GLN A 7 -4.05 -8.86 -15.38
N GLY A 8 -4.68 -9.91 -14.81
CA GLY A 8 -4.41 -10.36 -13.44
C GLY A 8 -2.94 -10.72 -13.21
N ILE A 9 -2.31 -11.43 -14.14
CA ILE A 9 -0.87 -11.74 -14.09
C ILE A 9 -0.04 -10.44 -14.09
N TYR A 10 -0.39 -9.48 -14.94
CA TYR A 10 0.27 -8.17 -14.95
C TYR A 10 0.07 -7.38 -13.67
N VAL A 11 -1.09 -7.49 -13.03
CA VAL A 11 -1.31 -6.90 -11.70
C VAL A 11 -0.33 -7.49 -10.69
N ILE A 12 -0.17 -8.82 -10.64
CA ILE A 12 0.72 -9.46 -9.69
C ILE A 12 2.18 -9.01 -9.92
N LEU A 13 2.66 -9.10 -11.16
CA LEU A 13 4.03 -8.69 -11.50
C LEU A 13 4.25 -7.19 -11.24
N GLY A 14 3.32 -6.35 -11.68
CA GLY A 14 3.37 -4.91 -11.46
C GLY A 14 3.32 -4.54 -9.98
N SER A 15 2.53 -5.26 -9.18
CA SER A 15 2.42 -5.06 -7.73
C SER A 15 3.74 -5.36 -7.03
N ILE A 16 4.42 -6.46 -7.38
CA ILE A 16 5.73 -6.79 -6.79
C ILE A 16 6.75 -5.68 -7.10
N VAL A 17 6.81 -5.25 -8.37
CA VAL A 17 7.75 -4.19 -8.79
C VAL A 17 7.42 -2.86 -8.10
N LEU A 18 6.16 -2.42 -8.11
CA LEU A 18 5.77 -1.14 -7.51
C LEU A 18 5.87 -1.14 -5.99
N LEU A 19 5.60 -2.27 -5.33
CA LEU A 19 5.81 -2.41 -3.89
C LEU A 19 7.32 -2.29 -3.57
N GLY A 20 8.18 -2.98 -4.32
CA GLY A 20 9.63 -2.85 -4.17
C GLY A 20 10.11 -1.41 -4.38
N LEU A 21 9.63 -0.74 -5.43
CA LEU A 21 9.93 0.68 -5.69
C LEU A 21 9.43 1.59 -4.56
N SER A 22 8.24 1.32 -4.01
CA SER A 22 7.71 2.06 -2.88
C SER A 22 8.63 1.96 -1.65
N PHE A 23 9.15 0.78 -1.34
CA PHE A 23 10.11 0.62 -0.25
C PHE A 23 11.44 1.31 -0.54
N ILE A 24 11.95 1.27 -1.78
CA ILE A 24 13.16 2.01 -2.17
C ILE A 24 12.97 3.52 -1.94
N VAL A 25 11.84 4.08 -2.35
CA VAL A 25 11.51 5.49 -2.12
C VAL A 25 11.40 5.80 -0.63
N TYR A 26 10.72 4.94 0.14
CA TYR A 26 10.64 5.07 1.59
C TYR A 26 12.04 5.10 2.24
N PHE A 27 12.95 4.19 1.87
CA PHE A 27 14.31 4.18 2.40
C PHE A 27 15.09 5.44 2.01
N GLY A 28 14.91 5.95 0.80
CA GLY A 28 15.47 7.24 0.37
C GLY A 28 14.96 8.39 1.23
N LEU A 29 13.65 8.48 1.45
CA LEU A 29 13.04 9.49 2.32
C LEU A 29 13.52 9.37 3.76
N PHE A 30 13.59 8.14 4.29
CA PHE A 30 14.12 7.87 5.62
C PHE A 30 15.54 8.40 5.79
N ARG A 31 16.43 8.17 4.82
CA ARG A 31 17.80 8.69 4.83
C ARG A 31 17.84 10.22 4.80
N VAL A 32 17.02 10.85 3.98
CA VAL A 32 16.96 12.32 3.90
C VAL A 32 16.46 12.91 5.22
N PHE A 33 15.38 12.38 5.78
CA PHE A 33 14.84 12.82 7.07
C PHE A 33 15.83 12.56 8.21
N GLN A 34 16.56 11.44 8.19
CA GLN A 34 17.62 11.15 9.16
C GLN A 34 18.71 12.24 9.14
N ILE A 35 19.15 12.69 7.97
CA ILE A 35 20.19 13.72 7.82
C ILE A 35 19.68 15.10 8.29
N ILE A 36 18.43 15.46 7.99
CA ILE A 36 17.89 16.81 8.24
C ILE A 36 17.39 16.97 9.68
N LEU A 37 16.62 16.01 10.19
CA LEU A 37 15.88 16.16 11.46
C LEU A 37 16.62 15.60 12.66
N ASN A 38 17.73 14.89 12.46
CA ASN A 38 18.26 14.04 13.52
C ASN A 38 19.79 13.85 13.52
N PRO A 39 20.56 14.90 13.82
CA PRO A 39 21.97 14.75 14.18
C PRO A 39 22.19 14.08 15.57
N GLU A 40 21.15 13.94 16.40
CA GLU A 40 21.21 13.40 17.79
C GLU A 40 20.57 12.00 17.98
N GLU A 41 20.38 11.21 16.92
CA GLU A 41 19.93 9.79 16.98
C GLU A 41 18.52 9.50 17.56
N ARG A 42 17.62 10.47 17.69
CA ARG A 42 16.22 10.24 18.12
C ARG A 42 15.29 9.80 16.97
N PHE A 43 14.95 8.51 16.88
CA PHE A 43 14.11 7.95 15.81
C PHE A 43 12.58 8.19 15.96
N GLY A 44 12.15 9.21 16.70
CA GLY A 44 10.71 9.49 16.92
C GLY A 44 9.93 9.84 15.64
N PHE A 45 10.61 10.38 14.61
CA PHE A 45 9.98 10.73 13.34
C PHE A 45 9.62 9.52 12.46
N VAL A 46 10.17 8.33 12.76
CA VAL A 46 10.04 7.16 11.89
C VAL A 46 8.60 6.68 11.78
N MET A 47 7.84 6.73 12.88
CA MET A 47 6.43 6.38 12.87
C MET A 47 5.63 7.33 11.97
N ILE A 48 5.86 8.63 12.12
CA ILE A 48 5.18 9.67 11.33
C ILE A 48 5.52 9.50 9.85
N LEU A 49 6.80 9.27 9.52
CA LEU A 49 7.24 9.07 8.14
C LEU A 49 6.61 7.81 7.54
N ARG A 50 6.63 6.69 8.26
CA ARG A 50 6.13 5.39 7.77
C ARG A 50 4.63 5.42 7.52
N ILE A 51 3.86 5.87 8.49
CA ILE A 51 2.39 5.95 8.38
C ILE A 51 2.00 7.06 7.40
N GLY A 52 2.60 8.24 7.50
CA GLY A 52 2.31 9.38 6.63
C GLY A 52 2.60 9.09 5.16
N TYR A 53 3.75 8.46 4.86
CA TYR A 53 4.09 8.00 3.52
C TYR A 53 3.07 6.99 2.98
N GLY A 54 2.69 6.01 3.80
CA GLY A 54 1.66 5.02 3.45
C GLY A 54 0.31 5.68 3.12
N ILE A 55 -0.16 6.61 3.94
CA ILE A 55 -1.41 7.35 3.71
C ILE A 55 -1.35 8.09 2.37
N ILE A 56 -0.25 8.80 2.08
CA ILE A 56 -0.08 9.52 0.81
C ILE A 56 -0.16 8.56 -0.37
N LEU A 57 0.49 7.40 -0.30
CA LEU A 57 0.43 6.41 -1.38
C LEU A 57 -0.96 5.83 -1.59
N VAL A 58 -1.70 5.53 -0.52
CA VAL A 58 -3.09 5.07 -0.62
C VAL A 58 -3.94 6.13 -1.31
N LEU A 59 -3.81 7.40 -0.91
CA LEU A 59 -4.53 8.50 -1.55
C LEU A 59 -4.17 8.64 -3.04
N LEU A 60 -2.88 8.59 -3.38
CA LEU A 60 -2.43 8.61 -4.77
C LEU A 60 -2.96 7.41 -5.57
N ALA A 61 -3.02 6.23 -4.97
CA ALA A 61 -3.59 5.05 -5.60
C ALA A 61 -5.09 5.21 -5.90
N PHE A 62 -5.87 5.80 -4.99
CA PHE A 62 -7.28 6.13 -5.25
C PHE A 62 -7.44 7.20 -6.33
N LEU A 63 -6.62 8.26 -6.28
CA LEU A 63 -6.62 9.30 -7.32
C LEU A 63 -6.28 8.73 -8.69
N ASN A 64 -5.41 7.71 -8.76
CA ASN A 64 -5.03 7.08 -10.00
C ASN A 64 -6.22 6.40 -10.73
N TYR A 65 -7.28 6.03 -10.03
CA TYR A 65 -8.49 5.49 -10.67
C TYR A 65 -9.25 6.53 -11.51
N ARG A 66 -9.00 7.83 -11.30
CA ARG A 66 -9.55 8.91 -12.12
C ARG A 66 -8.76 9.13 -13.41
N ASN A 67 -7.56 8.58 -13.52
CA ASN A 67 -6.67 8.78 -14.67
C ASN A 67 -6.93 7.76 -15.78
N ASN A 68 -6.55 8.11 -17.01
CA ASN A 68 -6.62 7.23 -18.20
C ASN A 68 -5.44 6.23 -18.28
N MET A 69 -4.99 5.70 -17.14
CA MET A 69 -3.95 4.67 -17.10
C MET A 69 -4.51 3.28 -17.47
N ALA A 70 -3.62 2.38 -17.86
CA ALA A 70 -3.98 0.97 -18.05
C ALA A 70 -4.53 0.35 -16.76
N GLU A 71 -5.58 -0.46 -16.88
CA GLU A 71 -6.32 -1.01 -15.73
C GLU A 71 -5.46 -1.87 -14.80
N TRP A 72 -4.60 -2.74 -15.36
CA TRP A 72 -3.65 -3.52 -14.56
C TRP A 72 -2.67 -2.64 -13.77
N LEU A 73 -2.28 -1.49 -14.33
CA LEU A 73 -1.35 -0.57 -13.69
C LEU A 73 -2.05 0.15 -12.52
N LYS A 74 -3.31 0.57 -12.69
CA LYS A 74 -4.13 1.15 -11.60
C LYS A 74 -4.23 0.19 -10.41
N ALA A 75 -4.54 -1.08 -10.68
CA ALA A 75 -4.59 -2.11 -9.64
C ALA A 75 -3.21 -2.32 -8.98
N SER A 76 -2.13 -2.32 -9.77
CA SER A 76 -0.77 -2.47 -9.23
C SER A 76 -0.38 -1.32 -8.28
N PHE A 77 -0.73 -0.07 -8.65
CA PHE A 77 -0.54 1.10 -7.77
C PHE A 77 -1.35 0.98 -6.47
N MET A 78 -2.58 0.46 -6.55
CA MET A 78 -3.38 0.16 -5.36
C MET A 78 -2.70 -0.86 -4.46
N SER A 79 -2.07 -1.90 -5.03
CA SER A 79 -1.32 -2.88 -4.23
C SER A 79 -0.11 -2.26 -3.55
N ALA A 80 0.62 -1.39 -4.24
CA ALA A 80 1.76 -0.69 -3.63
C ALA A 80 1.30 0.26 -2.51
N GLY A 81 0.23 1.04 -2.74
CA GLY A 81 -0.30 1.95 -1.73
C GLY A 81 -0.83 1.23 -0.50
N LEU A 82 -1.73 0.26 -0.68
CA LEU A 82 -2.28 -0.54 0.41
C LEU A 82 -1.20 -1.36 1.11
N GLY A 83 -0.36 -2.08 0.35
CA GLY A 83 0.69 -2.91 0.91
C GLY A 83 1.64 -2.09 1.78
N THR A 84 2.20 -1.00 1.27
CA THR A 84 3.11 -0.14 2.02
C THR A 84 2.45 0.46 3.26
N PHE A 85 1.21 0.95 3.15
CA PHE A 85 0.50 1.50 4.30
C PHE A 85 0.23 0.45 5.37
N LEU A 86 -0.29 -0.73 5.01
CA LEU A 86 -0.68 -1.75 5.97
C LEU A 86 0.54 -2.45 6.59
N ILE A 87 1.62 -2.69 5.84
CA ILE A 87 2.91 -3.13 6.41
C ILE A 87 3.43 -2.05 7.36
N GLY A 88 3.41 -0.80 6.91
CA GLY A 88 3.92 0.32 7.70
C GLY A 88 3.20 0.47 9.03
N LEU A 89 1.87 0.39 9.00
CA LEU A 89 0.98 0.41 10.15
C LEU A 89 1.24 -0.78 11.09
N SER A 90 1.33 -2.00 10.55
CA SER A 90 1.52 -3.23 11.35
C SER A 90 2.83 -3.17 12.14
N VAL A 91 3.93 -2.79 11.49
CA VAL A 91 5.24 -2.66 12.17
C VAL A 91 5.23 -1.49 13.16
N SER A 92 4.48 -0.42 12.90
CA SER A 92 4.40 0.74 13.80
C SER A 92 3.50 0.51 15.02
N LEU A 93 2.54 -0.40 14.94
CA LEU A 93 1.59 -0.69 16.02
C LEU A 93 1.76 -2.10 16.58
N TYR A 94 2.96 -2.68 16.47
CA TYR A 94 3.25 -4.04 16.91
C TYR A 94 2.97 -4.28 18.41
N GLU A 95 3.12 -3.24 19.24
CA GLU A 95 2.79 -3.28 20.67
C GLU A 95 1.28 -3.21 20.95
N THR A 96 0.50 -2.69 20.00
CA THR A 96 -0.95 -2.51 20.10
C THR A 96 -1.66 -3.12 18.89
N PRO A 97 -1.58 -4.45 18.68
CA PRO A 97 -2.05 -5.10 17.45
C PRO A 97 -3.56 -4.96 17.23
N ILE A 98 -4.34 -4.83 18.32
CA ILE A 98 -5.80 -4.62 18.24
C ILE A 98 -6.15 -3.35 17.46
N LEU A 99 -5.37 -2.27 17.63
CA LEU A 99 -5.56 -1.02 16.89
C LEU A 99 -5.18 -1.19 15.42
N ALA A 100 -4.10 -1.92 15.14
CA ALA A 100 -3.68 -2.25 13.79
C ALA A 100 -4.80 -3.02 13.05
N TYR A 101 -5.35 -4.08 13.66
CA TYR A 101 -6.44 -4.86 13.07
C TYR A 101 -7.68 -4.02 12.76
N GLY A 102 -8.07 -3.12 13.67
CA GLY A 102 -9.20 -2.23 13.44
C GLY A 102 -9.00 -1.34 12.21
N VAL A 103 -7.82 -0.71 12.09
CA VAL A 103 -7.51 0.16 10.94
C VAL A 103 -7.37 -0.66 9.65
N ILE A 104 -6.71 -1.82 9.68
CA ILE A 104 -6.62 -2.74 8.53
C ILE A 104 -8.02 -3.11 8.03
N PHE A 105 -8.90 -3.52 8.94
CA PHE A 105 -10.28 -3.90 8.60
C PHE A 105 -11.04 -2.76 7.94
N ILE A 106 -10.95 -1.54 8.49
CA ILE A 106 -11.59 -0.34 7.93
C ILE A 106 -11.03 -0.03 6.54
N THR A 107 -9.70 -0.01 6.38
CA THR A 107 -9.05 0.31 5.10
C THR A 107 -9.40 -0.70 4.00
N LEU A 108 -9.36 -2.00 4.31
CA LEU A 108 -9.72 -3.04 3.34
C LEU A 108 -11.21 -3.02 3.00
N SER A 109 -12.09 -2.80 4.00
CA SER A 109 -13.53 -2.67 3.78
C SER A 109 -13.86 -1.45 2.90
N ALA A 110 -13.25 -0.29 3.19
CA ALA A 110 -13.42 0.92 2.40
C ALA A 110 -12.94 0.74 0.96
N THR A 111 -11.79 0.08 0.77
CA THR A 111 -11.26 -0.20 -0.57
C THR A 111 -12.17 -1.15 -1.33
N THR A 112 -12.61 -2.24 -0.70
CA THR A 112 -13.55 -3.20 -1.29
C THR A 112 -14.86 -2.54 -1.68
N PHE A 113 -15.43 -1.73 -0.78
CA PHE A 113 -16.66 -0.97 -1.04
C PHE A 113 -16.49 0.01 -2.21
N TYR A 114 -15.36 0.72 -2.28
CA TYR A 114 -15.06 1.61 -3.41
C TYR A 114 -14.98 0.86 -4.75
N LEU A 115 -14.24 -0.27 -4.79
CA LEU A 115 -14.10 -1.09 -5.99
C LEU A 115 -15.43 -1.69 -6.43
N TYR A 116 -16.25 -2.13 -5.47
CA TYR A 116 -17.60 -2.64 -5.72
C TYR A 116 -18.51 -1.54 -6.27
N ARG A 117 -18.52 -0.37 -5.63
CA ARG A 117 -19.38 0.76 -6.03
C ARG A 117 -19.06 1.26 -7.44
N THR A 118 -17.78 1.19 -7.82
CA THR A 118 -17.28 1.57 -9.14
C THR A 118 -17.28 0.42 -10.15
N GLN A 119 -17.82 -0.75 -9.79
CA GLN A 119 -17.99 -1.91 -10.68
C GLN A 119 -16.68 -2.36 -11.34
N GLN A 120 -15.57 -2.31 -10.59
CA GLN A 120 -14.26 -2.69 -11.11
C GLN A 120 -14.16 -4.19 -11.38
N LYS A 121 -13.31 -4.55 -12.34
CA LYS A 121 -13.09 -5.96 -12.72
C LYS A 121 -12.40 -6.73 -11.60
N TRP A 122 -12.55 -8.06 -11.60
CA TRP A 122 -12.06 -8.95 -10.54
C TRP A 122 -10.57 -8.75 -10.21
N PHE A 123 -9.72 -8.45 -11.21
CA PHE A 123 -8.29 -8.29 -10.99
C PHE A 123 -7.93 -7.03 -10.18
N HIS A 124 -8.84 -6.05 -10.05
CA HIS A 124 -8.65 -4.91 -9.15
C HIS A 124 -8.79 -5.28 -7.67
N TYR A 125 -9.27 -6.50 -7.36
CA TYR A 125 -9.34 -7.02 -6.00
C TYR A 125 -8.08 -7.81 -5.60
N ILE A 126 -7.19 -8.15 -6.54
CA ILE A 126 -5.89 -8.78 -6.26
C ILE A 126 -5.06 -7.97 -5.22
N PRO A 127 -4.97 -6.63 -5.31
CA PRO A 127 -4.30 -5.79 -4.31
C PRO A 127 -4.72 -6.05 -2.86
N ILE A 128 -6.00 -6.33 -2.62
CA ILE A 128 -6.52 -6.62 -1.28
C ILE A 128 -5.90 -7.92 -0.77
N GLY A 129 -5.92 -8.97 -1.58
CA GLY A 129 -5.32 -10.26 -1.24
C GLY A 129 -3.80 -10.19 -1.05
N MET A 130 -3.10 -9.47 -1.94
CA MET A 130 -1.65 -9.25 -1.84
C MET A 130 -1.28 -8.51 -0.55
N SER A 131 -2.08 -7.50 -0.18
CA SER A 131 -1.82 -6.72 1.04
C SER A 131 -2.05 -7.58 2.29
N LEU A 132 -3.07 -8.44 2.31
CA LEU A 132 -3.30 -9.39 3.41
C LEU A 132 -2.15 -10.38 3.57
N LEU A 133 -1.64 -10.96 2.47
CA LEU A 133 -0.48 -11.84 2.50
C LEU A 133 0.76 -11.13 3.04
N ALA A 134 0.98 -9.88 2.63
CA ALA A 134 2.11 -9.10 3.11
C ALA A 134 2.00 -8.81 4.61
N ILE A 135 0.82 -8.41 5.09
CA ILE A 135 0.58 -8.17 6.52
C ILE A 135 0.86 -9.42 7.36
N TRP A 136 0.47 -10.61 6.90
CA TRP A 136 0.66 -11.87 7.63
C TRP A 136 2.14 -12.19 7.91
N LEU A 137 3.08 -11.61 7.15
CA LEU A 137 4.52 -11.75 7.38
C LEU A 137 5.08 -10.79 8.44
N TYR A 138 4.32 -9.75 8.82
CA TYR A 138 4.75 -8.65 9.70
C TYR A 138 3.92 -8.49 10.96
N ILE A 139 2.97 -9.40 11.20
CA ILE A 139 2.26 -9.61 12.46
C ILE A 139 2.97 -10.74 13.21
#